data_AF-A0A368FL61-F1
#
_entry.id   AF-A0A368FL61-F1
#
_cell.length_a   1.000
_cell.length_b   1.000
_cell.length_c   1.000
_cell.angle_alpha   90.00
_cell.angle_beta   90.00
_cell.angle_gamma   90.00
#
_symmetry.space_group_name_H-M   'P 1'
#
loop_
_entity.id
_entity.type
_entity.pdbx_description
1 polymer ?
#
loop_
_entity_poly.entity_id
_entity_poly.type
_entity_poly.pdbx_seq_one_letter_code
_entity_poly.pdbx_strand_id
1 'polypeptide(L)'
;MVAPSVFRSEVKSVKDQPSITCVSKGVVYHPEETWISENKFTKKCTPDGSVIILNCLMDDKTTINVNTELKLGRNTYKCYRNKAEGRVYFEVVSE
;
A
#
# COMPACT_ATOMS: atom_id res chain seq x y z
N MET A 1 2.87 -53.98 20.40
CA MET A 1 3.04 -52.55 20.75
C MET A 1 2.51 -51.75 19.57
N VAL A 2 1.54 -50.88 19.83
CA VAL A 2 0.73 -50.18 18.84
C VAL A 2 1.55 -49.05 18.19
N ALA A 3 1.40 -48.89 16.87
CA ALA A 3 2.06 -47.93 15.96
C ALA A 3 1.63 -46.45 16.24
N PRO A 4 1.91 -45.40 15.41
CA PRO A 4 2.60 -45.35 14.10
C PRO A 4 3.40 -44.02 13.86
N SER A 5 3.76 -43.78 12.60
CA SER A 5 3.88 -42.46 11.97
C SER A 5 5.23 -41.74 12.07
N VAL A 6 6.15 -42.10 11.17
CA VAL A 6 7.06 -41.10 10.58
C VAL A 6 6.16 -40.08 9.89
N PHE A 7 6.01 -38.90 10.52
CA PHE A 7 5.36 -37.75 9.91
C PHE A 7 6.14 -37.39 8.64
N ARG A 8 5.56 -37.72 7.50
CA ARG A 8 5.89 -37.15 6.21
C ARG A 8 5.64 -35.65 6.33
N SER A 9 6.70 -34.86 6.48
CA SER A 9 6.62 -33.40 6.33
C SER A 9 6.35 -33.09 4.86
N GLU A 10 5.09 -33.19 4.45
CA GLU A 10 4.60 -32.39 3.33
C GLU A 10 4.35 -30.96 3.83
N VAL A 11 4.40 -30.02 2.89
CA VAL A 11 4.13 -28.57 3.00
C VAL A 11 5.39 -27.75 3.35
N LYS A 12 6.01 -27.03 2.41
CA LYS A 12 5.35 -26.01 1.60
C LYS A 12 6.10 -25.83 0.28
N SER A 13 5.47 -26.26 -0.81
CA SER A 13 5.80 -25.76 -2.14
C SER A 13 5.58 -24.24 -2.14
N VAL A 14 6.64 -23.45 -1.96
CA VAL A 14 6.61 -22.01 -2.25
C VAL A 14 7.33 -21.85 -3.59
N LYS A 15 6.65 -22.20 -4.69
CA LYS A 15 7.04 -21.85 -6.07
C LYS A 15 6.03 -22.43 -7.07
N ASP A 16 4.78 -22.04 -6.95
CA ASP A 16 3.87 -21.85 -8.10
C ASP A 16 2.59 -21.14 -7.62
N GLN A 17 2.74 -19.99 -6.98
CA GLN A 17 1.67 -19.00 -7.01
C GLN A 17 2.11 -18.00 -8.06
N PRO A 18 1.26 -17.62 -9.03
CA PRO A 18 1.56 -16.47 -9.86
C PRO A 18 1.84 -15.32 -8.91
N SER A 19 3.10 -14.89 -8.81
CA SER A 19 3.47 -13.76 -7.96
C SER A 19 2.85 -12.56 -8.64
N ILE A 20 1.65 -12.18 -8.18
CA ILE A 20 0.90 -11.09 -8.79
C ILE A 20 1.67 -9.80 -8.50
N THR A 21 2.40 -9.33 -9.50
CA THR A 21 3.17 -8.10 -9.40
C THR A 21 2.32 -6.91 -9.81
N CYS A 22 2.55 -5.76 -9.18
CA CYS A 22 1.89 -4.53 -9.57
C CYS A 22 2.75 -3.76 -10.57
N VAL A 23 2.12 -3.13 -11.56
CA VAL A 23 2.83 -2.24 -12.50
C VAL A 23 2.37 -0.81 -12.28
N SER A 24 3.30 0.09 -11.98
CA SER A 24 3.01 1.52 -11.83
C SER A 24 4.06 2.34 -12.60
N LYS A 25 3.61 3.16 -13.55
CA LYS A 25 4.46 3.96 -14.46
C LYS A 25 5.56 3.12 -15.17
N GLY A 26 5.24 1.88 -15.52
CA GLY A 26 6.19 0.96 -16.19
C GLY A 26 7.18 0.27 -15.26
N VAL A 27 7.14 0.54 -13.95
CA VAL A 27 7.94 -0.18 -12.94
C VAL A 27 7.12 -1.33 -12.36
N VAL A 28 7.76 -2.49 -12.24
CA VAL A 28 7.18 -3.70 -11.64
C VAL A 28 7.52 -3.71 -10.15
N TYR A 29 6.52 -3.93 -9.31
CA TYR A 29 6.62 -4.02 -7.85
C TYR A 29 6.17 -5.39 -7.37
N HIS A 30 6.89 -5.95 -6.42
CA HIS A 30 6.57 -7.24 -5.81
C HIS A 30 5.42 -7.11 -4.79
N PRO A 31 4.70 -8.21 -4.53
CA PRO A 31 3.78 -8.29 -3.39
C PRO A 31 4.40 -7.76 -2.10
N GLU A 32 3.62 -7.01 -1.32
CA GLU A 32 4.00 -6.33 -0.08
C GLU A 32 5.03 -5.20 -0.23
N GLU A 33 5.52 -4.93 -1.43
CA GLU A 33 6.44 -3.82 -1.68
C GLU A 33 5.74 -2.47 -1.57
N THR A 34 6.44 -1.50 -0.97
CA THR A 34 5.97 -0.12 -0.82
C THR A 34 6.89 0.86 -1.52
N TRP A 35 6.33 1.85 -2.21
CA TRP A 35 7.10 2.88 -2.88
C TRP A 35 6.42 4.24 -2.78
N ILE A 36 7.22 5.30 -2.92
CA ILE A 36 6.72 6.66 -2.98
C ILE A 36 6.51 7.03 -4.45
N SER A 37 5.30 7.48 -4.76
CA SER A 37 4.89 7.90 -6.09
C SER A 37 4.74 9.42 -6.11
N GLU A 38 5.48 10.08 -7.01
CA GLU A 38 5.41 11.54 -7.26
C GLU A 38 5.70 12.40 -6.04
N ASN A 39 6.44 11.86 -5.05
CA ASN A 39 6.68 12.48 -3.74
C ASN A 39 5.39 12.88 -2.99
N LYS A 40 4.25 12.32 -3.39
CA LYS A 40 2.92 12.70 -2.86
C LYS A 40 2.18 11.55 -2.22
N PHE A 41 2.45 10.31 -2.63
CA PHE A 41 1.69 9.15 -2.15
C PHE A 41 2.60 7.97 -1.89
N THR A 42 2.49 7.38 -0.70
CA THR A 42 3.08 6.07 -0.42
C THR A 42 2.10 4.99 -0.90
N LYS A 43 2.51 4.21 -1.89
CA LYS A 43 1.74 3.12 -2.47
C LYS A 43 2.29 1.78 -1.97
N LYS A 44 1.42 0.78 -1.96
CA LYS A 44 1.75 -0.62 -1.66
C LYS A 44 1.15 -1.53 -2.72
N CYS A 45 1.95 -2.49 -3.18
CA CYS A 45 1.45 -3.60 -3.97
C CYS A 45 0.92 -4.68 -3.01
N THR A 46 -0.36 -5.00 -3.10
CA THR A 46 -0.94 -6.06 -2.29
C THR A 46 -0.67 -7.42 -2.93
N PRO A 47 -0.74 -8.53 -2.16
CA PRO A 47 -0.50 -9.86 -2.69
C PRO A 47 -1.53 -10.31 -3.74
N ASP A 48 -2.70 -9.67 -3.76
CA ASP A 48 -3.73 -9.85 -4.78
C ASP A 48 -3.45 -9.08 -6.09
N GLY A 49 -2.38 -8.28 -6.15
CA GLY A 49 -2.01 -7.47 -7.32
C GLY A 49 -2.64 -6.09 -7.39
N SER A 50 -3.34 -5.67 -6.33
CA SER A 50 -3.90 -4.32 -6.25
C SER A 50 -2.85 -3.33 -5.78
N VAL A 51 -2.88 -2.11 -6.32
CA VAL A 51 -2.10 -0.99 -5.80
C VAL A 51 -2.98 -0.19 -4.84
N ILE A 52 -2.61 -0.17 -3.57
CA ILE A 52 -3.29 0.65 -2.55
C ILE A 52 -2.41 1.85 -2.17
N ILE A 53 -3.04 2.95 -1.76
CA ILE A 53 -2.35 4.12 -1.21
C ILE A 53 -2.45 4.03 0.31
N LEU A 54 -1.30 4.00 0.99
CA LEU A 54 -1.21 3.90 2.44
C LEU A 54 -1.34 5.28 3.11
N ASN A 55 -0.67 6.29 2.57
CA ASN A 55 -0.66 7.66 3.09
C ASN A 55 -0.31 8.66 1.98
N CYS A 56 -0.69 9.91 2.22
CA CYS A 56 -0.19 11.05 1.46
C CYS A 56 1.10 11.55 2.12
N LEU A 57 2.03 12.03 1.30
CA LEU A 57 3.31 12.58 1.71
C LEU A 57 3.30 14.09 1.41
N MET A 58 3.66 14.88 2.40
CA MET A 58 3.90 16.31 2.27
C MET A 58 5.32 16.60 1.77
N ASP A 59 5.58 17.82 1.33
CA ASP A 59 6.89 18.25 0.79
C ASP A 59 8.03 18.07 1.82
N ASP A 60 7.72 18.21 3.11
CA ASP A 60 8.63 18.01 4.24
C ASP A 60 8.78 16.52 4.66
N LYS A 61 8.20 15.60 3.89
CA LYS A 61 8.09 14.16 4.17
C LYS A 61 7.17 13.81 5.35
N THR A 62 6.37 14.74 5.84
CA THR A 62 5.31 14.43 6.80
C THR A 62 4.27 13.52 6.14
N THR A 63 3.89 12.45 6.83
CA THR A 63 2.90 11.49 6.33
C THR A 63 1.52 11.82 6.91
N ILE A 64 0.51 11.81 6.05
CA ILE A 64 -0.89 12.00 6.42
C ILE A 64 -1.64 10.74 6.03
N ASN A 65 -2.26 10.08 7.01
CA ASN A 65 -3.01 8.86 6.77
C ASN A 65 -4.23 9.14 5.88
N VAL A 66 -4.61 8.16 5.05
CA VAL A 66 -5.79 8.30 4.21
C VAL A 66 -7.04 8.46 5.08
N ASN A 67 -7.92 9.40 4.68
CA ASN A 67 -9.09 9.87 5.43
C ASN A 67 -8.76 10.64 6.71
N THR A 68 -7.61 11.31 6.74
CA THR A 68 -7.24 12.21 7.83
C THR A 68 -6.87 13.60 7.31
N GLU A 69 -6.87 14.57 8.21
CA GLU A 69 -6.43 15.93 7.95
C GLU A 69 -5.39 16.37 8.97
N LEU A 70 -4.47 17.22 8.54
CA LEU A 70 -3.41 17.79 9.35
C LEU A 70 -3.43 19.31 9.21
N LYS A 71 -3.61 20.02 10.33
CA LYS A 71 -3.55 21.48 10.36
C LYS A 71 -2.15 21.93 10.79
N LEU A 72 -1.47 22.67 9.92
CA LEU A 72 -0.15 23.24 10.16
C LEU A 72 -0.19 24.74 9.84
N GLY A 73 -0.19 25.55 10.89
CA GLY A 73 -0.31 27.01 10.77
C GLY A 73 -1.65 27.41 10.16
N ARG A 74 -1.61 28.11 9.01
CA ARG A 74 -2.80 28.52 8.24
C ARG A 74 -3.23 27.52 7.19
N ASN A 75 -2.46 26.45 6.99
CA ASN A 75 -2.76 25.44 5.98
C ASN A 75 -3.36 24.19 6.64
N THR A 76 -4.41 23.67 6.02
CA THR A 76 -5.03 22.39 6.35
C THR A 76 -4.78 21.43 5.20
N TYR A 77 -4.02 20.37 5.47
CA TYR A 77 -3.67 19.33 4.52
C TYR A 77 -4.64 18.16 4.68
N LYS A 78 -5.37 17.81 3.62
CA LYS A 78 -6.37 16.75 3.63
C LYS A 78 -5.91 15.61 2.73
N CYS A 79 -5.89 14.40 3.27
CA CYS A 79 -5.66 13.18 2.50
C CYS A 79 -6.91 12.32 2.62
N TYR A 80 -7.67 12.13 1.54
CA TYR A 80 -8.92 11.40 1.63
C TYR A 80 -9.17 10.53 0.40
N ARG A 81 -9.86 9.40 0.60
CA ARG A 81 -10.28 8.53 -0.50
C ARG A 81 -11.68 8.94 -0.95
N ASN A 82 -11.79 9.38 -2.20
CA ASN A 82 -13.08 9.61 -2.81
C ASN A 82 -13.79 8.27 -3.03
N LYS A 83 -14.98 8.11 -2.44
CA LYS A 83 -15.75 6.85 -2.51
C LYS A 83 -16.38 6.61 -3.88
N ALA A 84 -16.67 7.65 -4.65
CA ALA A 84 -17.29 7.51 -5.98
C ALA A 84 -16.29 7.01 -7.02
N GLU A 85 -15.05 7.49 -6.96
CA GLU A 85 -14.01 7.17 -7.95
C GLU A 85 -12.98 6.14 -7.44
N GLY A 86 -12.96 5.87 -6.14
CA GLY A 86 -11.99 4.99 -5.49
C GLY A 86 -10.57 5.55 -5.41
N ARG A 87 -10.35 6.80 -5.85
CA ARG A 87 -9.06 7.50 -5.90
C ARG A 87 -8.77 8.24 -4.59
N VAL A 88 -7.49 8.36 -4.24
CA VAL A 88 -7.04 9.17 -3.10
C VAL A 88 -6.63 10.55 -3.59
N TYR A 89 -7.13 11.58 -2.91
CA TYR A 89 -6.86 12.98 -3.17
C TYR A 89 -6.06 13.58 -2.04
N PHE A 90 -5.16 14.50 -2.42
CA PHE A 90 -4.39 15.32 -1.51
C PHE A 90 -4.71 16.79 -1.81
N GLU A 91 -5.27 17.48 -0.82
CA GLU A 91 -5.72 18.88 -0.93
C GLU A 91 -5.07 19.74 0.15
N VAL A 92 -4.71 20.97 -0.22
CA VAL A 92 -4.20 21.97 0.71
C VAL A 92 -5.19 23.13 0.73
N VAL A 93 -5.79 23.37 1.88
CA VAL A 93 -6.71 24.48 2.12
C VAL A 93 -5.99 25.50 2.98
N SER A 94 -5.70 26.66 2.43
CA SER A 94 -5.17 27.80 3.17
C SER A 94 -6.32 28.67 3.68
N GLU A 95 -6.29 29.00 4.97
CA GLU A 95 -7.20 29.94 5.63
C GLU A 95 -6.72 31.40 5.47
#